data_AF-A0AAU6WD26-F1
#
_entry.id   AF-A0AAU6WD26-F1
#
_cell.length_a   1.000
_cell.length_b   1.000
_cell.length_c   1.000
_cell.angle_alpha   90.00
_cell.angle_beta   90.00
_cell.angle_gamma   90.00
#
_symmetry.space_group_name_H-M   'P 1'
#
loop_
_entity.id
_entity.type
_entity.pdbx_description
1 polymer ?
#
loop_
_entity_poly.entity_id
_entity_poly.type
_entity_poly.pdbx_seq_one_letter_code
_entity_poly.pdbx_strand_id
1 'polypeptide(L)'
;MPLSRTGIGKALLLDTPERWEATFDSESPVEQATHQTKEAFLSRMKTYASEGIALDLEDNEPGIRCVAAPIRDGSGQIIAAIIMSATNPYMLDERMKALKSVMGSTAAQISRKLGYSGKTF
;
A
#
# COMPACT_ATOMS: atom_id res chain seq x y z
N MET A 1 10.50 9.29 0.21
CA MET A 1 9.08 9.55 0.53
C MET A 1 8.70 8.66 1.71
N PRO A 2 7.79 9.10 2.61
CA PRO A 2 7.44 8.36 3.82
C PRO A 2 6.74 7.02 3.51
N LEU A 3 7.12 5.96 4.22
CA LEU A 3 6.51 4.64 4.09
C LEU A 3 5.07 4.62 4.63
N SER A 4 4.81 5.34 5.72
CA SER A 4 3.48 5.38 6.36
C SER A 4 2.42 6.11 5.54
N ARG A 5 2.84 7.00 4.63
CA ARG A 5 1.95 7.90 3.89
C ARG A 5 1.75 7.46 2.44
N THR A 6 2.79 6.97 1.78
CA THR A 6 2.69 6.56 0.38
C THR A 6 2.06 5.19 0.21
N GLY A 7 1.29 5.01 -0.87
CA GLY A 7 0.70 3.71 -1.21
C GLY A 7 1.75 2.61 -1.37
N ILE A 8 2.87 2.92 -2.04
CA ILE A 8 3.95 1.96 -2.25
C ILE A 8 4.66 1.60 -0.94
N GLY A 9 4.87 2.58 -0.05
CA GLY A 9 5.47 2.36 1.26
C GLY A 9 4.62 1.47 2.16
N LYS A 10 3.32 1.74 2.22
CA LYS A 10 2.34 0.90 2.91
C LYS A 10 2.33 -0.52 2.34
N ALA A 11 2.40 -0.68 1.02
CA ALA A 11 2.48 -2.00 0.38
C ALA A 11 3.75 -2.79 0.78
N LEU A 12 4.88 -2.12 0.95
CA LEU A 12 6.14 -2.75 1.40
C LEU A 12 6.10 -3.19 2.88
N LEU A 13 5.22 -2.59 3.69
CA LEU A 13 5.11 -2.88 5.12
C LEU A 13 4.09 -3.98 5.45
N LEU A 14 3.28 -4.45 4.49
CA LEU A 14 2.11 -5.30 4.78
C LEU A 14 2.42 -6.56 5.59
N ASP A 15 3.61 -7.13 5.44
CA ASP A 15 4.03 -8.35 6.11
C ASP A 15 4.82 -8.11 7.41
N THR A 16 5.04 -6.86 7.80
CA THR A 16 5.82 -6.50 8.99
C THR A 16 4.99 -5.67 9.98
N PRO A 17 3.92 -6.23 10.57
CA PRO A 17 3.05 -5.53 11.52
C PRO A 17 3.79 -4.95 12.72
N GLU A 18 4.84 -5.62 13.17
CA GLU A 18 5.72 -5.16 14.24
C GLU A 18 6.47 -3.87 13.89
N ARG A 19 6.62 -3.55 12.59
CA ARG A 19 7.30 -2.33 12.13
C ARG A 19 6.36 -1.14 11.94
N TRP A 20 5.04 -1.35 11.89
CA TRP A 20 4.09 -0.30 11.50
C TRP A 20 4.15 0.91 12.43
N GLU A 21 4.07 0.68 13.74
CA GLU A 21 4.06 1.76 14.72
C GLU A 21 5.38 2.52 14.75
N ALA A 22 6.51 1.80 14.83
CA ALA A 22 7.84 2.42 14.82
C ALA A 22 8.09 3.23 13.53
N THR A 23 7.60 2.73 12.38
CA THR A 23 7.72 3.45 11.10
C THR A 23 6.89 4.74 11.12
N PHE A 24 5.63 4.67 11.57
CA PHE A 24 4.77 5.85 11.71
C PHE A 24 5.40 6.90 12.64
N ASP A 25 5.91 6.49 13.80
CA ASP A 25 6.51 7.39 14.79
C ASP A 25 7.80 8.05 14.27
N SER A 26 8.67 7.28 13.61
CA SER A 26 9.93 7.82 13.05
C SER A 26 9.70 8.85 11.94
N GLU A 27 8.56 8.78 11.25
CA GLU A 27 8.19 9.70 10.18
C GLU A 27 7.34 10.89 10.67
N SER A 28 7.05 10.97 11.98
CA SER A 28 6.08 11.93 12.57
C SER A 28 6.69 13.16 13.26
N PRO A 29 7.63 13.89 12.62
CA PRO A 29 7.70 15.34 12.83
C PRO A 29 7.87 16.14 11.52
N VAL A 30 7.11 15.80 10.47
CA VAL A 30 6.94 16.69 9.31
C VAL A 30 5.56 17.32 9.42
N GLU A 31 5.52 18.58 9.87
CA GLU A 31 4.35 19.47 9.83
C GLU A 31 3.78 19.54 8.41
N GLN A 32 2.87 18.64 8.06
CA GLN A 32 2.11 18.77 6.82
C GLN A 32 0.84 17.92 6.86
N ALA A 33 -0.29 18.61 7.01
CA ALA A 33 -1.58 18.43 6.34
C ALA A 33 -2.30 17.07 6.37
N THR A 34 -1.80 16.03 7.02
CA THR A 34 -2.45 14.72 7.02
C THR A 34 -3.30 14.54 8.28
N HIS A 35 -4.64 14.47 8.12
CA HIS A 35 -5.60 14.17 9.19
C HIS A 35 -5.52 12.70 9.71
N GLN A 36 -4.45 11.97 9.40
CA GLN A 36 -4.30 10.56 9.75
C GLN A 36 -3.71 10.41 11.16
N THR A 37 -4.49 9.86 12.08
CA THR A 37 -3.97 9.45 13.39
C THR A 37 -3.22 8.11 13.28
N LYS A 38 -2.36 7.82 14.28
CA LYS A 38 -1.67 6.53 14.39
C LYS A 38 -2.67 5.37 14.41
N GLU A 39 -3.75 5.49 15.17
CA GLU A 39 -4.78 4.46 15.30
C GLU A 39 -5.47 4.20 13.95
N ALA A 40 -5.78 5.27 13.21
CA ALA A 40 -6.36 5.17 11.87
C ALA A 40 -5.39 4.52 10.87
N PHE A 41 -4.09 4.84 10.95
CA PHE A 41 -3.04 4.18 10.16
C PHE A 41 -2.98 2.68 10.47
N LEU A 42 -2.83 2.31 11.74
CA LEU A 42 -2.72 0.91 12.17
C LEU A 42 -3.97 0.10 11.81
N SER A 43 -5.15 0.70 11.96
CA SER A 43 -6.42 0.07 11.56
C SER A 43 -6.46 -0.20 10.05
N ARG A 44 -6.10 0.80 9.23
CA ARG A 44 -6.02 0.65 7.76
C ARG A 44 -5.00 -0.38 7.33
N MET A 45 -3.82 -0.41 7.96
CA MET A 45 -2.77 -1.39 7.65
C MET A 45 -3.23 -2.82 7.90
N LYS A 46 -4.04 -3.08 8.95
CA LYS A 46 -4.63 -4.41 9.17
C LYS A 46 -5.54 -4.83 8.01
N THR A 47 -6.40 -3.92 7.54
CA THR A 47 -7.25 -4.17 6.36
C THR A 47 -6.39 -4.42 5.12
N TYR A 48 -5.39 -3.58 4.87
CA TYR A 48 -4.50 -3.71 3.71
C TYR A 48 -3.70 -5.01 3.71
N ALA A 49 -3.23 -5.46 4.88
CA ALA A 49 -2.53 -6.72 5.01
C ALA A 49 -3.45 -7.91 4.70
N SER A 50 -4.71 -7.85 5.16
CA SER A 50 -5.70 -8.90 4.86
C SER A 50 -6.12 -8.94 3.38
N GLU A 51 -6.15 -7.78 2.71
CA GLU A 51 -6.52 -7.66 1.30
C GLU A 51 -5.32 -7.83 0.34
N GLY A 52 -4.09 -7.73 0.84
CA GLY A 52 -2.88 -7.71 0.02
C GLY A 52 -2.73 -6.47 -0.86
N ILE A 53 -3.42 -5.37 -0.52
CA ILE A 53 -3.46 -4.12 -1.28
C ILE A 53 -3.37 -2.95 -0.31
N ALA A 54 -2.53 -1.96 -0.62
CA ALA A 54 -2.44 -0.71 0.13
C ALA A 54 -3.04 0.46 -0.66
N LEU A 55 -3.72 1.36 0.04
CA LEU A 55 -4.29 2.58 -0.55
C LEU A 55 -3.61 3.81 0.01
N ASP A 56 -3.45 4.81 -0.84
CA ASP A 56 -3.15 6.20 -0.46
C ASP A 56 -4.39 7.03 -0.74
N LEU A 57 -4.99 7.57 0.32
CA LEU A 57 -6.24 8.31 0.27
C LEU A 57 -5.98 9.80 0.55
N GLU A 58 -5.03 10.38 -0.18
CA GLU A 58 -4.53 11.74 0.05
C GLU A 58 -3.70 11.83 1.35
N ASP A 59 -3.06 10.72 1.72
CA ASP A 59 -2.25 10.60 2.93
C ASP A 59 -0.86 11.22 2.76
N ASN A 60 -0.38 11.37 1.52
CA ASN A 60 0.91 11.99 1.22
C ASN A 60 0.78 13.38 0.59
N GLU A 61 -0.10 13.51 -0.42
CA GLU A 61 -0.31 14.74 -1.17
C GLU A 61 -1.83 14.97 -1.34
N PRO A 62 -2.38 16.12 -0.91
CA PRO A 62 -3.80 16.44 -1.08
C PRO A 62 -4.24 16.32 -2.54
N GLY A 63 -5.40 15.71 -2.78
CA GLY A 63 -5.93 15.49 -4.12
C GLY A 63 -5.27 14.36 -4.92
N ILE A 64 -4.25 13.67 -4.40
CA ILE A 64 -3.63 12.50 -5.02
C ILE A 64 -4.07 11.23 -4.31
N ARG A 65 -4.55 10.25 -5.08
CA ARG A 65 -4.94 8.93 -4.58
C ARG A 65 -4.23 7.84 -5.35
N CYS A 66 -3.94 6.74 -4.66
CA CYS A 66 -3.24 5.62 -5.25
C CYS A 66 -3.74 4.26 -4.76
N VAL A 67 -3.58 3.25 -5.63
CA VAL A 67 -3.71 1.82 -5.30
C VAL A 67 -2.34 1.17 -5.50
N ALA A 68 -1.86 0.44 -4.51
CA ALA A 68 -0.57 -0.24 -4.55
C ALA A 68 -0.69 -1.73 -4.19
N ALA A 69 0.11 -2.56 -4.83
CA ALA A 69 0.13 -4.00 -4.64
C ALA A 69 1.58 -4.50 -4.46
N PRO A 70 1.85 -5.39 -3.49
CA PRO A 70 3.18 -5.90 -3.21
C PRO A 70 3.60 -6.95 -4.24
N ILE A 71 4.90 -6.98 -4.54
CA ILE A 71 5.56 -8.00 -5.34
C ILE A 71 6.38 -8.89 -4.41
N ARG A 72 6.20 -10.20 -4.56
CA ARG A 72 6.90 -11.22 -3.80
C ARG A 72 7.90 -11.98 -4.66
N ASP A 73 8.99 -12.41 -4.06
CA ASP A 73 9.96 -13.33 -4.68
C ASP A 73 9.66 -14.80 -4.32
N GLY A 74 10.55 -15.71 -4.74
CA GLY A 74 10.44 -17.13 -4.43
C GLY A 74 10.51 -17.49 -2.94
N SER A 75 11.02 -16.61 -2.07
CA SER A 75 10.98 -16.80 -0.62
C SER A 75 9.61 -16.45 -0.02
N GLY A 76 8.74 -15.81 -0.80
CA GLY A 76 7.46 -15.30 -0.36
C GLY A 76 7.54 -13.93 0.30
N GLN A 77 8.72 -13.34 0.46
CA GLN A 77 8.89 -12.01 1.05
C GLN A 77 8.49 -10.91 0.06
N ILE A 78 7.96 -9.81 0.58
CA ILE A 78 7.72 -8.61 -0.23
C ILE A 78 9.07 -7.94 -0.53
N ILE A 79 9.43 -7.87 -1.82
CA ILE A 79 10.70 -7.29 -2.28
C ILE A 79 10.52 -6.00 -3.08
N ALA A 80 9.32 -5.75 -3.59
CA ALA A 80 8.97 -4.57 -4.37
C ALA A 80 7.45 -4.33 -4.29
N ALA A 81 6.95 -3.28 -4.94
CA ALA A 81 5.53 -3.03 -5.10
C ALA A 81 5.27 -2.24 -6.39
N ILE A 82 4.09 -2.40 -6.96
CA ILE A 82 3.58 -1.58 -8.07
C ILE A 82 2.49 -0.64 -7.56
N ILE A 83 2.36 0.53 -8.17
CA ILE A 83 1.39 1.55 -7.79
C ILE A 83 0.77 2.19 -9.02
N MET A 84 -0.52 2.51 -8.93
CA MET A 84 -1.20 3.39 -9.86
C MET A 84 -1.69 4.63 -9.09
N SER A 85 -1.26 5.80 -9.55
CA SER A 85 -1.58 7.10 -8.94
C SER A 85 -2.32 7.97 -9.93
N ALA A 86 -3.32 8.71 -9.46
CA ALA A 86 -3.96 9.78 -10.21
C ALA A 86 -4.58 10.82 -9.26
N THR A 87 -5.06 11.92 -9.81
CA THR A 87 -5.82 12.90 -9.03
C THR A 87 -7.20 12.34 -8.63
N ASN A 88 -7.75 12.84 -7.53
CA ASN A 88 -9.00 12.38 -6.91
C ASN A 88 -10.16 12.18 -7.91
N PRO A 89 -10.45 13.11 -8.87
CA PRO A 89 -11.52 12.91 -9.84
C PRO A 89 -11.38 11.64 -10.71
N TYR A 90 -10.16 11.14 -10.89
CA TYR A 90 -9.86 9.92 -11.64
C TYR A 90 -9.69 8.68 -10.75
N MET A 91 -9.78 8.82 -9.43
CA MET A 91 -9.61 7.77 -8.43
C MET A 91 -10.76 7.80 -7.42
N LEU A 92 -11.98 7.86 -7.94
CA LEU A 92 -13.19 7.64 -7.14
C LEU A 92 -13.22 6.20 -6.60
N ASP A 93 -13.92 6.00 -5.48
CA ASP A 93 -13.93 4.74 -4.72
C ASP A 93 -14.28 3.52 -5.58
N GLU A 94 -15.24 3.64 -6.50
CA GLU A 94 -15.63 2.56 -7.42
C GLU A 94 -14.47 2.16 -8.34
N ARG A 95 -13.76 3.15 -8.89
CA ARG A 95 -12.60 2.90 -9.75
C ARG A 95 -11.44 2.32 -8.94
N MET A 96 -11.20 2.82 -7.73
CA MET A 96 -10.18 2.25 -6.85
C MET A 96 -10.49 0.78 -6.53
N LYS A 97 -11.75 0.45 -6.24
CA LYS A 97 -12.21 -0.93 -6.00
C LYS A 97 -11.97 -1.83 -7.20
N ALA A 98 -12.26 -1.38 -8.42
CA ALA A 98 -11.95 -2.12 -9.64
C ALA A 98 -10.44 -2.31 -9.84
N LEU A 99 -9.65 -1.26 -9.56
CA LEU A 99 -8.19 -1.30 -9.67
C LEU A 99 -7.53 -2.25 -8.67
N LYS A 100 -8.10 -2.49 -7.49
CA LYS A 100 -7.56 -3.47 -6.53
C LYS A 100 -7.32 -4.83 -7.20
N SER A 101 -8.30 -5.32 -7.97
CA SER A 101 -8.20 -6.61 -8.67
C SER A 101 -7.14 -6.59 -9.78
N VAL A 102 -7.12 -5.52 -10.59
CA VAL A 102 -6.14 -5.35 -11.67
C VAL A 102 -4.71 -5.28 -11.12
N MET A 103 -4.50 -4.49 -10.07
CA MET A 103 -3.22 -4.31 -9.41
C MET A 103 -2.75 -5.61 -8.74
N GLY A 104 -3.64 -6.28 -8.00
CA GLY A 104 -3.33 -7.57 -7.36
C GLY A 104 -2.94 -8.65 -8.37
N SER A 105 -3.72 -8.80 -9.45
CA SER A 105 -3.41 -9.76 -10.53
C SER A 105 -2.08 -9.44 -11.22
N THR A 106 -1.81 -8.16 -11.48
CA THR A 106 -0.56 -7.72 -12.11
C THR A 106 0.64 -7.98 -11.22
N ALA A 107 0.56 -7.62 -9.94
CA ALA A 107 1.62 -7.85 -8.97
C ALA A 107 1.90 -9.35 -8.80
N ALA A 108 0.87 -10.19 -8.80
CA ALA A 108 1.04 -11.62 -8.73
C ALA A 108 1.65 -12.24 -10.00
N GLN A 109 1.32 -11.73 -11.20
CA GLN A 109 1.99 -12.14 -12.44
C GLN A 109 3.49 -11.82 -12.39
N ILE A 110 3.86 -10.65 -11.88
CA ILE A 110 5.27 -10.27 -11.69
C ILE A 110 5.92 -11.19 -10.64
N SER A 111 5.24 -11.42 -9.51
CA SER A 111 5.73 -12.28 -8.44
C SER A 111 6.00 -13.72 -8.92
N ARG A 112 5.11 -14.29 -9.75
CA ARG A 112 5.32 -15.61 -10.35
C ARG A 112 6.56 -15.67 -11.24
N LYS A 113 6.83 -14.61 -12.00
CA LYS A 113 8.07 -14.50 -12.80
C LYS A 113 9.33 -14.39 -11.94
N LEU A 114 9.18 -13.95 -10.69
CA LEU A 114 10.23 -13.86 -9.68
C LEU A 114 10.30 -15.10 -8.78
N GLY A 115 9.57 -16.16 -9.11
CA GLY A 115 9.63 -17.46 -8.43
C GLY A 115 8.59 -17.66 -7.32
N TYR A 116 7.70 -16.70 -7.07
CA TYR A 116 6.63 -16.87 -6.07
C TYR A 116 5.59 -17.91 -6.51
N SER A 117 5.34 -18.92 -5.67
CA SER A 117 4.40 -20.02 -5.94
C SER A 117 3.21 -20.07 -4.96
N GLY A 118 3.09 -19.09 -4.06
CA GLY A 118 2.01 -19.01 -3.09
C GLY A 118 0.66 -18.57 -3.69
N LYS A 119 -0.38 -18.51 -2.84
CA LYS A 119 -1.70 -18.03 -3.26
C LYS A 119 -1.59 -16.60 -3.79
N THR A 120 -2.09 -16.43 -5.01
CA THR A 120 -2.33 -15.13 -5.62
C THR A 120 -3.68 -14.59 -5.11
N PHE A 121 -3.72 -13.31 -4.74
CA PHE A 121 -4.85 -12.57 -4.17
C PHE A 121 -6.16 -12.75 -4.95
#